data_AF-A0A1I5AVS9-F1
#
_entry.id   AF-A0A1I5AVS9-F1
#
_cell.length_a   1.000
_cell.length_b   1.000
_cell.length_c   1.000
_cell.angle_alpha   90.00
_cell.angle_beta   90.00
_cell.angle_gamma   90.00
#
_symmetry.space_group_name_H-M   'P 1'
#
loop_
_entity.id
_entity.type
_entity.pdbx_description
1 polymer ?
#
loop_
_entity_poly.entity_id
_entity_poly.type
_entity_poly.pdbx_seq_one_letter_code
_entity_poly.pdbx_strand_id
1 'polypeptide(L)'
;MDTVDQHGLRALRDPRRHLLRAWVLALSVLLPMAGELEAAPQLPDFTYQGFLRQNGAPANGAYNFSFTLFNAASGGSQVGATVSASSFPVVDGVFTQSLAFPGAFNGTQLWLEVSVNGTPMLPRQAVSTTPVAQFSLSGSINGAAGGDLAGSYPNPSIASSAVTNSKIASGAVTSSKIGSSAVTTSAIATGAVTADELASNAVTTAKIANGAVTLSKIAGGRANGNIGLVLNGGQCYDTNVGVPGAQIGDIAVFNMQASAVVGTNILIWPIKVSSAGNVFTRFCNVGNTVQSINNEGVIIETFR
;
A
#
# COMPACT_ATOMS: atom_id res chain seq x y z
N MET A 1 -52.16 59.58 -6.18
CA MET A 1 -52.65 60.58 -7.14
C MET A 1 -51.61 61.68 -7.22
N ASP A 2 -51.22 61.98 -8.46
CA ASP A 2 -50.51 63.14 -8.98
C ASP A 2 -49.03 63.37 -8.62
N THR A 3 -48.20 62.93 -9.57
CA THR A 3 -47.01 63.64 -10.05
C THR A 3 -47.41 64.93 -10.78
N VAL A 4 -46.76 66.06 -10.49
CA VAL A 4 -46.52 67.11 -11.50
C VAL A 4 -45.11 67.69 -11.32
N ASP A 5 -44.40 67.62 -12.44
CA ASP A 5 -43.07 68.09 -12.81
C ASP A 5 -43.00 69.63 -12.90
N GLN A 6 -41.79 70.20 -13.01
CA GLN A 6 -41.42 71.33 -13.92
C GLN A 6 -40.09 72.00 -13.50
N HIS A 7 -39.05 71.66 -14.26
CA HIS A 7 -38.09 72.54 -14.95
C HIS A 7 -37.67 73.91 -14.35
N GLY A 8 -36.35 74.11 -14.24
CA GLY A 8 -35.77 75.45 -14.08
C GLY A 8 -34.24 75.53 -14.08
N LEU A 9 -33.57 75.06 -15.14
CA LEU A 9 -32.16 75.37 -15.41
C LEU A 9 -32.00 76.84 -15.83
N ARG A 10 -31.20 77.64 -15.10
CA ARG A 10 -30.39 78.75 -15.67
C ARG A 10 -29.37 79.33 -14.67
N ALA A 11 -28.12 78.91 -14.89
CA ALA A 11 -26.88 79.67 -14.87
C ALA A 11 -26.78 80.95 -14.00
N LEU A 12 -25.98 80.87 -12.93
CA LEU A 12 -25.01 81.92 -12.62
C LEU A 12 -23.61 81.30 -12.50
N ARG A 13 -22.72 81.97 -13.22
CA ARG A 13 -21.35 81.64 -13.59
C ARG A 13 -20.43 82.20 -12.53
N ASP A 14 -19.64 81.36 -11.86
CA ASP A 14 -18.44 81.83 -11.16
C ASP A 14 -17.22 81.01 -11.60
N PRO A 15 -16.24 81.60 -12.30
CA PRO A 15 -15.09 80.89 -12.82
C PRO A 15 -13.87 81.03 -11.90
N ARG A 16 -13.07 79.96 -11.85
CA ARG A 16 -11.74 79.82 -11.20
C ARG A 16 -11.86 79.37 -9.74
N ARG A 17 -11.53 78.12 -9.37
CA ARG A 17 -10.22 77.51 -9.58
C ARG A 17 -10.32 76.00 -9.76
N HIS A 18 -9.93 75.62 -10.96
CA HIS A 18 -9.53 74.32 -11.48
C HIS A 18 -8.90 73.32 -10.49
N LEU A 19 -9.44 72.08 -10.59
CA LEU A 19 -8.73 70.79 -10.63
C LEU A 19 -8.39 70.11 -9.29
N LEU A 20 -9.40 69.47 -8.68
CA LEU A 20 -9.21 68.20 -7.96
C LEU A 20 -10.15 67.17 -8.61
N ARG A 21 -9.61 66.37 -9.53
CA ARG A 21 -10.28 65.22 -10.12
C ARG A 21 -9.37 63.99 -10.02
N ALA A 22 -9.81 63.07 -9.15
CA ALA A 22 -10.15 61.69 -9.48
C ALA A 22 -9.11 60.55 -9.32
N TRP A 23 -9.70 59.38 -8.98
CA TRP A 23 -9.22 57.99 -9.06
C TRP A 23 -8.46 57.45 -7.83
N VAL A 24 -9.04 56.65 -6.92
CA VAL A 24 -9.59 55.26 -6.98
C VAL A 24 -8.51 54.17 -6.85
N LEU A 25 -8.78 53.17 -5.99
CA LEU A 25 -8.12 51.85 -5.78
C LEU A 25 -6.81 51.81 -4.96
N ALA A 26 -6.90 51.31 -3.72
CA ALA A 26 -6.18 50.09 -3.29
C ALA A 26 -6.46 49.80 -1.80
N LEU A 27 -7.24 48.75 -1.59
CA LEU A 27 -7.43 48.04 -0.32
C LEU A 27 -6.09 47.39 0.08
N SER A 28 -5.42 47.93 1.09
CA SER A 28 -4.16 47.41 1.63
C SER A 28 -4.37 46.10 2.37
N VAL A 29 -4.27 44.99 1.64
CA VAL A 29 -4.00 43.67 2.21
C VAL A 29 -2.57 43.69 2.75
N LEU A 30 -2.43 43.80 4.07
CA LEU A 30 -1.17 43.61 4.77
C LEU A 30 -0.86 42.08 4.77
N LEU A 31 -0.08 41.60 3.80
CA LEU A 31 0.57 40.29 3.90
C LEU A 31 1.70 40.41 4.94
N PRO A 32 1.79 39.52 5.95
CA PRO A 32 3.05 39.35 6.64
C PRO A 32 3.99 38.62 5.68
N MET A 33 5.01 39.31 5.17
CA MET A 33 6.19 38.64 4.65
C MET A 33 6.89 37.99 5.85
N ALA A 34 6.47 36.77 6.19
CA ALA A 34 7.36 35.84 6.85
C ALA A 34 8.43 35.51 5.82
N GLY A 35 9.48 36.33 5.78
CA GLY A 35 10.73 35.91 5.17
C GLY A 35 11.13 34.63 5.88
N GLU A 36 11.18 33.55 5.13
CA GLU A 36 11.79 32.32 5.59
C GLU A 36 13.18 32.73 6.09
N LEU A 37 13.43 32.52 7.39
CA LEU A 37 14.79 32.44 7.90
C LEU A 37 15.39 31.18 7.26
N GLU A 38 15.76 31.26 5.98
CA GLU A 38 16.67 30.32 5.39
C GLU A 38 17.92 30.34 6.28
N ALA A 39 18.22 29.19 6.87
CA ALA A 39 19.50 29.00 7.53
C ALA A 39 20.59 29.37 6.52
N ALA A 40 21.36 30.42 6.79
CA ALA A 40 22.51 30.73 5.97
C ALA A 40 23.41 29.50 5.95
N PRO A 41 23.77 28.93 4.78
CA PRO A 41 24.70 27.83 4.73
C PRO A 41 25.97 28.27 5.46
N GLN A 42 26.44 27.44 6.40
CA GLN A 42 27.67 27.72 7.13
C GLN A 42 28.76 28.01 6.10
N LEU A 43 29.37 29.21 6.19
CA LEU A 43 30.40 29.65 5.26
C LEU A 43 31.49 28.55 5.21
N PRO A 44 32.05 28.23 4.02
CA PRO A 44 33.05 27.17 3.86
C PRO A 44 34.43 27.61 4.37
N ASP A 45 34.45 28.54 5.33
CA ASP A 45 35.63 29.10 5.92
C ASP A 45 35.90 28.50 7.31
N PHE A 46 37.17 28.45 7.66
CA PHE A 46 37.59 28.14 9.02
C PHE A 46 38.54 29.22 9.51
N THR A 47 38.50 29.47 10.83
CA THR A 47 39.40 30.43 11.45
C THR A 47 40.77 29.80 11.69
N TYR A 48 41.82 30.39 11.12
CA TYR A 48 43.21 30.10 11.45
C TYR A 48 43.74 31.16 12.40
N GLN A 49 44.24 30.74 13.56
CA GLN A 49 44.92 31.61 14.51
C GLN A 49 46.38 31.19 14.63
N GLY A 50 47.30 32.14 14.45
CA GLY A 50 48.74 31.90 14.53
C GLY A 50 49.44 32.86 15.48
N PHE A 51 50.64 32.45 15.92
CA PHE A 51 51.55 33.28 16.70
C PHE A 51 52.89 33.44 15.97
N LEU A 52 53.19 34.66 15.54
CA LEU A 52 54.41 35.04 14.84
C LEU A 52 55.44 35.60 15.82
N ARG A 53 56.67 35.06 15.75
CA ARG A 53 57.82 35.59 16.49
C ARG A 53 58.88 36.09 15.51
N GLN A 54 59.50 37.20 15.84
CA GLN A 54 60.65 37.75 15.14
C GLN A 54 61.80 37.92 16.12
N ASN A 55 62.96 37.32 15.84
CA ASN A 55 64.13 37.31 16.72
C ASN A 55 63.82 36.87 18.17
N GLY A 56 62.90 35.93 18.34
CA GLY A 56 62.49 35.39 19.65
C GLY A 56 61.45 36.24 20.41
N ALA A 57 61.14 37.45 19.97
CA ALA A 57 60.08 38.29 20.53
C ALA A 57 58.77 38.17 19.72
N PRO A 58 57.59 38.44 20.32
CA PRO A 58 56.34 38.53 19.56
C PRO A 58 56.42 39.62 18.48
N ALA A 59 56.03 39.28 17.26
CA ALA A 59 56.05 40.20 16.13
C ALA A 59 54.95 41.28 16.24
N ASN A 60 55.25 42.50 15.79
CA ASN A 60 54.30 43.61 15.75
C ASN A 60 54.46 44.36 14.43
N GLY A 61 53.35 44.69 13.76
CA GLY A 61 53.35 45.42 12.48
C GLY A 61 52.63 44.69 11.36
N ALA A 62 52.79 45.16 10.12
CA ALA A 62 52.13 44.60 8.95
C ALA A 62 53.02 43.55 8.25
N TYR A 63 52.45 42.38 7.97
CA TYR A 63 53.14 41.27 7.30
C TYR A 63 52.29 40.76 6.13
N ASN A 64 52.94 40.25 5.09
CA ASN A 64 52.24 39.59 4.00
C ASN A 64 52.14 38.10 4.30
N PHE A 65 50.93 37.57 4.46
CA PHE A 65 50.70 36.14 4.63
C PHE A 65 50.17 35.51 3.34
N SER A 66 50.58 34.27 3.08
CA SER A 66 49.92 33.39 2.12
C SER A 66 49.67 32.03 2.75
N PHE A 67 48.48 31.49 2.53
CA PHE A 67 48.00 30.22 3.05
C PHE A 67 47.70 29.28 1.88
N THR A 68 48.39 28.15 1.83
CA THR A 68 48.27 27.19 0.72
C THR A 68 48.09 25.78 1.27
N LEU A 69 47.12 25.04 0.74
CA LEU A 69 46.95 23.62 1.09
C LEU A 69 47.79 22.73 0.19
N PHE A 70 48.32 21.66 0.78
CA PHE A 70 49.06 20.61 0.10
C PHE A 70 48.56 19.23 0.48
N ASN A 71 48.79 18.26 -0.40
CA ASN A 71 48.51 16.85 -0.13
C ASN A 71 49.68 16.11 0.57
N ALA A 72 50.82 16.78 0.82
CA ALA A 72 52.00 16.24 1.52
C ALA A 72 52.61 17.26 2.54
N ALA A 73 53.32 16.78 3.58
CA ALA A 73 53.70 17.54 4.79
C ALA A 73 55.01 18.26 4.51
N SER A 74 55.80 17.60 3.68
CA SER A 74 56.93 18.09 2.93
C SER A 74 56.72 17.69 1.47
N GLY A 75 57.00 18.58 0.52
CA GLY A 75 56.79 18.30 -0.91
C GLY A 75 55.32 18.24 -1.30
N GLY A 76 54.94 17.33 -2.20
CA GLY A 76 53.56 17.17 -2.67
C GLY A 76 53.06 18.27 -3.61
N SER A 77 51.79 18.16 -3.99
CA SER A 77 51.11 19.11 -4.88
C SER A 77 50.20 20.03 -4.09
N GLN A 78 50.12 21.28 -4.53
CA GLN A 78 49.15 22.25 -4.04
C GLN A 78 47.71 21.77 -4.35
N VAL A 79 46.80 21.99 -3.42
CA VAL A 79 45.37 21.69 -3.52
C VAL A 79 44.58 22.98 -3.34
N GLY A 80 43.83 23.39 -4.36
CA GLY A 80 43.06 24.64 -4.32
C GLY A 80 43.90 25.91 -4.46
N ALA A 81 43.23 27.06 -4.42
CA ALA A 81 43.86 28.38 -4.56
C ALA A 81 44.58 28.80 -3.27
N THR A 82 45.64 29.60 -3.41
CA THR A 82 46.31 30.26 -2.28
C THR A 82 45.46 31.41 -1.77
N VAL A 83 45.23 31.46 -0.46
CA VAL A 83 44.58 32.59 0.21
C VAL A 83 45.66 33.55 0.67
N SER A 84 45.60 34.80 0.21
CA SER A 84 46.61 35.82 0.53
C SER A 84 46.03 36.92 1.40
N ALA A 85 46.79 37.35 2.41
CA ALA A 85 46.48 38.48 3.27
C ALA A 85 47.67 39.45 3.26
N SER A 86 47.62 40.42 2.35
CA SER A 86 48.68 41.42 2.19
C SER A 86 48.59 42.50 3.27
N SER A 87 49.75 42.98 3.73
CA SER A 87 49.86 44.02 4.77
C SER A 87 48.98 43.74 6.01
N PHE A 88 48.86 42.47 6.41
CA PHE A 88 48.00 42.04 7.50
C PHE A 88 48.59 42.44 8.87
N PRO A 89 47.81 43.06 9.77
CA PRO A 89 48.29 43.49 11.06
C PRO A 89 48.53 42.30 12.01
N VAL A 90 49.71 42.26 12.61
CA VAL A 90 50.07 41.35 13.70
C VAL A 90 50.28 42.21 14.94
N VAL A 91 49.62 41.84 16.04
CA VAL A 91 49.69 42.54 17.33
C VAL A 91 50.07 41.53 18.40
N ASP A 92 51.13 41.82 19.13
CA ASP A 92 51.72 40.95 20.16
C ASP A 92 51.91 39.49 19.67
N GLY A 93 52.34 39.35 18.42
CA GLY A 93 52.55 38.08 17.74
C GLY A 93 51.28 37.38 17.27
N VAL A 94 50.09 37.76 17.72
CA VAL A 94 48.85 37.06 17.36
C VAL A 94 48.28 37.60 16.04
N PHE A 95 47.82 36.69 15.19
CA PHE A 95 46.98 37.00 14.03
C PHE A 95 45.86 35.97 13.87
N THR A 96 44.74 36.39 13.30
CA THR A 96 43.57 35.53 13.06
C THR A 96 43.02 35.81 11.67
N GLN A 97 42.94 34.78 10.82
CA GLN A 97 42.49 34.89 9.45
C GLN A 97 41.39 33.86 9.18
N SER A 98 40.29 34.30 8.55
CA SER A 98 39.33 33.35 8.00
C SER A 98 39.84 32.79 6.66
N LEU A 99 39.90 31.47 6.53
CA LEU A 99 40.44 30.77 5.37
C LEU A 99 39.36 29.96 4.67
N ALA A 100 39.13 30.24 3.39
CA ALA A 100 38.21 29.48 2.56
C ALA A 100 38.96 28.81 1.40
N PHE A 101 38.77 27.49 1.25
CA PHE A 101 39.33 26.71 0.15
C PHE A 101 38.22 25.92 -0.56
N PRO A 102 37.39 26.57 -1.40
CA PRO A 102 36.25 25.92 -2.04
C PRO A 102 36.67 24.66 -2.81
N GLY A 103 36.05 23.53 -2.50
CA GLY A 103 36.29 22.25 -3.18
C GLY A 103 37.59 21.53 -2.83
N ALA A 104 38.45 22.08 -1.96
CA ALA A 104 39.72 21.43 -1.60
C ALA A 104 39.51 20.19 -0.71
N PHE A 105 38.52 20.20 0.18
CA PHE A 105 38.29 19.15 1.16
C PHE A 105 37.46 18.00 0.58
N ASN A 106 38.09 16.87 0.30
CA ASN A 106 37.46 15.69 -0.33
C ASN A 106 37.61 14.39 0.49
N GLY A 107 37.93 14.50 1.78
CA GLY A 107 38.20 13.36 2.66
C GLY A 107 39.66 12.88 2.69
N THR A 108 40.55 13.47 1.89
CA THR A 108 42.00 13.23 1.97
C THR A 108 42.64 14.16 3.00
N GLN A 109 43.67 13.70 3.73
CA GLN A 109 44.44 14.56 4.65
C GLN A 109 45.12 15.68 3.87
N LEU A 110 44.89 16.92 4.29
CA LEU A 110 45.53 18.11 3.74
C LEU A 110 46.40 18.80 4.79
N TRP A 111 47.44 19.47 4.31
CA TRP A 111 48.49 20.10 5.10
C TRP A 111 48.62 21.57 4.69
N LEU A 112 48.41 22.48 5.66
CA LEU A 112 48.42 23.92 5.47
C LEU A 112 49.84 24.46 5.60
N GLU A 113 50.32 25.11 4.54
CA GLU A 113 51.54 25.91 4.54
C GLU A 113 51.17 27.38 4.75
N VAL A 114 51.85 28.02 5.69
CA VAL A 114 51.77 29.47 5.92
C VAL A 114 53.10 30.07 5.52
N SER A 115 53.09 31.07 4.64
CA SER A 115 54.30 31.84 4.30
C SER A 115 54.16 33.26 4.79
N VAL A 116 55.24 33.82 5.32
CA VAL A 116 55.33 35.20 5.82
C VAL A 116 56.36 35.95 5.00
N ASN A 117 55.96 37.06 4.39
CA ASN A 117 56.77 37.85 3.47
C ASN A 117 57.46 36.98 2.39
N GLY A 118 56.74 35.98 1.88
CA GLY A 118 57.21 35.05 0.86
C GLY A 118 58.05 33.87 1.36
N THR A 119 58.34 33.78 2.67
CA THR A 119 59.11 32.66 3.25
C THR A 119 58.17 31.63 3.89
N PRO A 120 58.17 30.35 3.44
CA PRO A 120 57.37 29.29 4.06
C PRO A 120 57.77 29.01 5.50
N MET A 121 56.78 28.90 6.39
CA MET A 121 56.95 28.47 7.77
C MET A 121 56.71 26.95 7.84
N LEU A 122 57.81 26.20 7.91
CA LEU A 122 57.79 24.74 8.08
C LEU A 122 57.93 24.36 9.56
N PRO A 123 57.40 23.20 10.00
CA PRO A 123 56.65 22.22 9.20
C PRO A 123 55.21 22.67 8.89
N ARG A 124 54.63 22.14 7.80
CA ARG A 124 53.21 22.37 7.48
C ARG A 124 52.30 21.81 8.56
N GLN A 125 51.19 22.48 8.82
CA GLN A 125 50.24 22.08 9.85
C GLN A 125 49.16 21.16 9.27
N ALA A 126 48.84 20.08 9.99
CA ALA A 126 47.73 19.24 9.58
C ALA A 126 46.37 19.92 9.75
N VAL A 127 45.57 19.94 8.69
CA VAL A 127 44.18 20.38 8.77
C VAL A 127 43.37 19.29 9.47
N SER A 128 42.70 19.64 10.57
CA SER A 128 41.97 18.71 11.42
C SER A 128 40.63 18.29 10.79
N THR A 129 39.90 17.40 11.47
CA THR A 129 38.66 16.82 10.96
C THR A 129 37.50 17.82 10.86
N THR A 130 37.55 18.98 11.54
CA THR A 130 36.42 19.92 11.56
C THR A 130 36.22 20.69 10.24
N PRO A 131 37.26 21.15 9.50
CA PRO A 131 37.07 21.67 8.14
C PRO A 131 36.75 20.57 7.09
N VAL A 132 37.21 19.33 7.28
CA VAL A 132 36.94 18.24 6.31
C VAL A 132 35.58 17.54 6.52
N ALA A 133 34.94 17.69 7.68
CA ALA A 133 33.63 17.10 7.99
C ALA A 133 32.44 17.82 7.32
N GLN A 134 32.65 18.99 6.70
CA GLN A 134 31.58 19.76 6.05
C GLN A 134 30.86 18.99 4.92
N PHE A 135 31.49 17.94 4.37
CA PHE A 135 30.86 17.07 3.38
C PHE A 135 30.04 15.89 3.97
N SER A 136 30.02 15.70 5.29
CA SER A 136 29.14 14.69 5.92
C SER A 136 27.67 15.14 6.01
N LEU A 137 27.37 16.42 5.77
CA LEU A 137 26.01 16.95 5.93
C LEU A 137 25.14 16.81 4.66
N SER A 138 25.74 16.49 3.50
CA SER A 138 25.02 16.34 2.22
C SER A 138 25.53 15.20 1.34
N GLY A 139 26.13 14.16 1.94
CA GLY A 139 26.48 12.95 1.20
C GLY A 139 25.23 12.17 0.84
N SER A 140 24.76 12.26 -0.41
CA SER A 140 23.79 11.29 -0.95
C SER A 140 24.32 9.89 -0.66
N ILE A 141 23.56 9.07 0.06
CA ILE A 141 23.93 7.67 0.27
C ILE A 141 23.96 7.05 -1.12
N ASN A 142 25.15 6.64 -1.56
CA ASN A 142 25.40 6.06 -2.87
C ASN A 142 26.06 4.70 -2.66
N GLY A 143 25.71 3.71 -3.48
CA GLY A 143 26.27 2.36 -3.42
C GLY A 143 25.21 1.27 -3.30
N ALA A 144 25.65 0.02 -3.27
CA ALA A 144 24.77 -1.14 -3.19
C ALA A 144 24.00 -1.17 -1.87
N ALA A 145 22.71 -1.51 -1.94
CA ALA A 145 21.90 -1.78 -0.76
C ALA A 145 22.23 -3.16 -0.18
N GLY A 146 22.04 -3.31 1.13
CA GLY A 146 22.29 -4.56 1.86
C GLY A 146 21.03 -5.12 2.53
N GLY A 147 21.15 -6.33 3.05
CA GLY A 147 20.08 -7.00 3.81
C GLY A 147 18.87 -7.36 2.95
N ASP A 148 17.69 -6.92 3.39
CA ASP A 148 16.40 -7.19 2.72
C ASP A 148 16.15 -6.30 1.49
N LEU A 149 17.07 -5.40 1.19
CA LEU A 149 16.99 -4.47 0.09
C LEU A 149 17.86 -4.94 -1.07
N ALA A 150 17.40 -4.68 -2.29
CA ALA A 150 18.12 -4.89 -3.54
C ALA A 150 18.31 -3.56 -4.28
N GLY A 151 19.27 -3.54 -5.22
CA GLY A 151 19.61 -2.35 -6.00
C GLY A 151 20.60 -1.43 -5.28
N SER A 152 20.50 -0.13 -5.55
CA SER A 152 21.43 0.88 -5.04
C SER A 152 20.69 2.04 -4.40
N TYR A 153 21.33 2.66 -3.41
CA TYR A 153 20.85 3.91 -2.82
C TYR A 153 20.88 5.04 -3.85
N PRO A 154 19.98 6.05 -3.71
CA PRO A 154 19.09 6.29 -2.57
C PRO A 154 17.74 5.53 -2.62
N ASN A 155 17.40 4.89 -3.73
CA ASN A 155 16.08 4.26 -3.93
C ASN A 155 16.19 2.74 -4.15
N PRO A 156 16.63 1.97 -3.15
CA PRO A 156 16.60 0.52 -3.25
C PRO A 156 15.16 -0.01 -3.23
N SER A 157 14.98 -1.22 -3.72
CA SER A 157 13.71 -1.95 -3.63
C SER A 157 13.81 -3.08 -2.60
N ILE A 158 12.67 -3.65 -2.21
CA ILE A 158 12.67 -4.88 -1.42
C ILE A 158 13.16 -6.02 -2.31
N ALA A 159 14.14 -6.79 -1.82
CA ALA A 159 14.68 -7.93 -2.55
C ALA A 159 13.63 -9.03 -2.73
N SER A 160 13.77 -9.82 -3.81
CA SER A 160 12.90 -10.96 -4.05
C SER A 160 12.92 -11.91 -2.86
N SER A 161 11.74 -12.36 -2.43
CA SER A 161 11.56 -13.26 -1.27
C SER A 161 12.06 -12.72 0.08
N ALA A 162 12.40 -11.42 0.18
CA ALA A 162 12.88 -10.84 1.43
C ALA A 162 11.80 -10.83 2.52
N VAL A 163 10.53 -10.65 2.14
CA VAL A 163 9.39 -10.65 3.07
C VAL A 163 8.96 -12.10 3.33
N THR A 164 9.45 -12.66 4.43
CA THR A 164 9.07 -14.01 4.90
C THR A 164 7.96 -13.92 5.95
N ASN A 165 7.31 -15.05 6.28
CA ASN A 165 6.26 -15.10 7.30
C ASN A 165 6.68 -14.49 8.63
N SER A 166 7.93 -14.70 9.07
CA SER A 166 8.46 -14.13 10.32
C SER A 166 8.52 -12.60 10.35
N LYS A 167 8.56 -11.95 9.18
CA LYS A 167 8.59 -10.49 9.03
C LYS A 167 7.21 -9.88 8.88
N ILE A 168 6.16 -10.71 8.79
CA ILE A 168 4.77 -10.29 8.74
C ILE A 168 4.14 -10.57 10.11
N ALA A 169 3.93 -9.51 10.89
CA ALA A 169 3.28 -9.64 12.19
C ALA A 169 1.83 -10.16 12.04
N SER A 170 1.31 -10.82 13.08
CA SER A 170 -0.09 -11.24 13.13
C SER A 170 -1.02 -10.04 12.96
N GLY A 171 -2.02 -10.17 12.08
CA GLY A 171 -2.94 -9.08 11.74
C GLY A 171 -2.35 -7.95 10.89
N ALA A 172 -1.08 -8.04 10.45
CA ALA A 172 -0.46 -7.00 9.63
C ALA A 172 -1.10 -6.88 8.23
N VAL A 173 -1.65 -7.97 7.69
CA VAL A 173 -2.39 -7.98 6.41
C VAL A 173 -3.88 -8.00 6.72
N THR A 174 -4.49 -6.82 6.73
CA THR A 174 -5.94 -6.64 6.92
C THR A 174 -6.67 -6.69 5.57
N SER A 175 -7.99 -6.86 5.59
CA SER A 175 -8.82 -6.84 4.38
C SER A 175 -8.62 -5.58 3.53
N SER A 176 -8.43 -4.41 4.15
CA SER A 176 -8.15 -3.15 3.45
C SER A 176 -6.80 -3.11 2.70
N LYS A 177 -5.86 -4.00 3.03
CA LYS A 177 -4.56 -4.15 2.36
C LYS A 177 -4.59 -5.18 1.23
N ILE A 178 -5.67 -5.96 1.14
CA ILE A 178 -5.87 -6.96 0.08
C ILE A 178 -6.75 -6.31 -0.99
N GLY A 179 -6.18 -6.05 -2.17
CA GLY A 179 -6.93 -5.51 -3.29
C GLY A 179 -8.02 -6.45 -3.80
N SER A 180 -9.00 -5.91 -4.51
CA SER A 180 -10.02 -6.70 -5.20
C SER A 180 -9.37 -7.72 -6.12
N SER A 181 -9.84 -8.97 -6.06
CA SER A 181 -9.33 -10.11 -6.86
C SER A 181 -7.85 -10.46 -6.60
N ALA A 182 -7.22 -9.95 -5.54
CA ALA A 182 -5.83 -10.28 -5.22
C ALA A 182 -5.65 -11.75 -4.78
N VAL A 183 -6.69 -12.34 -4.17
CA VAL A 183 -6.71 -13.76 -3.80
C VAL A 183 -7.41 -14.55 -4.91
N THR A 184 -6.63 -15.22 -5.75
CA THR A 184 -7.12 -16.12 -6.80
C THR A 184 -7.29 -17.54 -6.29
N THR A 185 -7.93 -18.41 -7.07
CA THR A 185 -8.10 -19.83 -6.71
C THR A 185 -6.78 -20.56 -6.50
N SER A 186 -5.71 -20.17 -7.20
CA SER A 186 -4.37 -20.75 -7.01
C SER A 186 -3.72 -20.37 -5.68
N ALA A 187 -4.18 -19.30 -5.04
CA ALA A 187 -3.72 -18.88 -3.72
C ALA A 187 -4.44 -19.61 -2.57
N ILE A 188 -5.54 -20.32 -2.86
CA ILE A 188 -6.33 -21.05 -1.87
C ILE A 188 -6.04 -22.55 -2.03
N ALA A 189 -5.40 -23.14 -1.01
CA ALA A 189 -5.13 -24.57 -1.01
C ALA A 189 -6.43 -25.39 -1.01
N THR A 190 -6.39 -26.59 -1.59
CA THR A 190 -7.53 -27.52 -1.55
C THR A 190 -7.91 -27.83 -0.11
N GLY A 191 -9.19 -27.65 0.23
CA GLY A 191 -9.71 -27.86 1.58
C GLY A 191 -9.44 -26.73 2.56
N ALA A 192 -8.82 -25.61 2.13
CA ALA A 192 -8.52 -24.48 3.02
C ALA A 192 -9.78 -23.71 3.49
N VAL A 193 -10.89 -23.81 2.75
CA VAL A 193 -12.18 -23.25 3.16
C VAL A 193 -13.02 -24.38 3.74
N THR A 194 -13.08 -24.46 5.07
CA THR A 194 -13.93 -25.39 5.81
C THR A 194 -15.26 -24.72 6.17
N ALA A 195 -16.09 -25.40 6.97
CA ALA A 195 -17.35 -24.85 7.43
C ALA A 195 -17.14 -23.62 8.34
N ASP A 196 -16.05 -23.57 9.10
CA ASP A 196 -15.78 -22.48 10.06
C ASP A 196 -15.39 -21.17 9.37
N GLU A 197 -14.80 -21.24 8.16
CA GLU A 197 -14.48 -20.07 7.35
C GLU A 197 -15.71 -19.50 6.60
N LEU A 198 -16.81 -20.24 6.55
CA LEU A 198 -18.06 -19.80 5.93
C LEU A 198 -19.03 -19.28 6.98
N ALA A 199 -19.14 -17.95 7.07
CA ALA A 199 -20.16 -17.32 7.89
C ALA A 199 -21.58 -17.78 7.50
N SER A 200 -22.52 -17.73 8.45
CA SER A 200 -23.93 -18.00 8.18
C SER A 200 -24.43 -17.13 7.03
N ASN A 201 -25.15 -17.74 6.07
CA ASN A 201 -25.64 -17.11 4.85
C ASN A 201 -24.55 -16.60 3.89
N ALA A 202 -23.28 -16.99 4.06
CA ALA A 202 -22.20 -16.61 3.15
C ALA A 202 -22.43 -17.15 1.73
N VAL A 203 -23.03 -18.33 1.58
CA VAL A 203 -23.38 -18.92 0.29
C VAL A 203 -24.84 -18.62 -0.02
N THR A 204 -25.08 -17.58 -0.83
CA THR A 204 -26.43 -17.21 -1.29
C THR A 204 -26.79 -17.96 -2.57
N THR A 205 -28.08 -17.96 -2.94
CA THR A 205 -28.55 -18.58 -4.19
C THR A 205 -27.81 -18.06 -5.42
N ALA A 206 -27.52 -16.75 -5.48
CA ALA A 206 -26.75 -16.15 -6.58
C ALA A 206 -25.30 -16.68 -6.69
N LYS A 207 -24.72 -17.22 -5.60
CA LYS A 207 -23.39 -17.83 -5.60
C LYS A 207 -23.40 -19.31 -6.02
N ILE A 208 -24.58 -19.92 -6.10
CA ILE A 208 -24.76 -21.31 -6.52
C ILE A 208 -25.21 -21.29 -7.98
N ALA A 209 -24.35 -21.74 -8.88
CA ALA A 209 -24.72 -21.87 -10.29
C ALA A 209 -25.88 -22.88 -10.46
N ASN A 210 -26.69 -22.70 -11.50
CA ASN A 210 -27.76 -23.64 -11.83
C ASN A 210 -27.17 -25.05 -12.05
N GLY A 211 -27.78 -26.05 -11.41
CA GLY A 211 -27.29 -27.43 -11.45
C GLY A 211 -26.02 -27.70 -10.63
N ALA A 212 -25.48 -26.71 -9.91
CA ALA A 212 -24.30 -26.92 -9.07
C ALA A 212 -24.57 -27.87 -7.90
N VAL A 213 -25.81 -27.91 -7.37
CA VAL A 213 -26.24 -28.91 -6.39
C VAL A 213 -26.95 -30.04 -7.15
N THR A 214 -26.21 -31.11 -7.41
CA THR A 214 -26.72 -32.34 -8.03
C THR A 214 -27.24 -33.28 -6.95
N LEU A 215 -28.03 -34.29 -7.32
CA LEU A 215 -28.50 -35.32 -6.38
C LEU A 215 -27.35 -36.00 -5.61
N SER A 216 -26.19 -36.19 -6.24
CA SER A 216 -24.99 -36.72 -5.56
C SER A 216 -24.44 -35.84 -4.43
N LYS A 217 -24.85 -34.57 -4.38
CA LYS A 217 -24.48 -33.60 -3.33
C LYS A 217 -25.56 -33.47 -2.27
N ILE A 218 -26.72 -34.10 -2.46
CA ILE A 218 -27.83 -34.13 -1.48
C ILE A 218 -27.83 -35.52 -0.85
N ALA A 219 -27.86 -35.57 0.48
CA ALA A 219 -27.90 -36.84 1.18
C ALA A 219 -29.24 -37.53 0.95
N GLY A 220 -29.19 -38.82 0.63
CA GLY A 220 -30.38 -39.61 0.36
C GLY A 220 -30.06 -40.87 -0.43
N GLY A 221 -31.08 -41.69 -0.63
CA GLY A 221 -31.07 -42.84 -1.50
C GLY A 221 -31.83 -42.60 -2.79
N ARG A 222 -31.46 -43.34 -3.83
CA ARG A 222 -32.16 -43.36 -5.11
C ARG A 222 -32.30 -44.78 -5.63
N ALA A 223 -33.49 -45.12 -6.10
CA ALA A 223 -33.75 -46.35 -6.81
C ALA A 223 -34.36 -46.06 -8.18
N ASN A 224 -33.80 -46.72 -9.19
CA ASN A 224 -34.46 -46.94 -10.46
C ASN A 224 -34.71 -48.45 -10.54
N GLY A 225 -35.96 -48.87 -10.75
CA GLY A 225 -36.31 -50.28 -10.80
C GLY A 225 -37.70 -50.50 -11.36
N ASN A 226 -38.17 -51.74 -11.31
CA ASN A 226 -39.49 -52.10 -11.79
C ASN A 226 -40.35 -52.61 -10.62
N ILE A 227 -41.65 -52.35 -10.68
CA ILE A 227 -42.65 -52.87 -9.73
C ILE A 227 -43.61 -53.79 -10.47
N GLY A 228 -43.86 -54.97 -9.90
CA GLY A 228 -44.79 -55.96 -10.43
C GLY A 228 -45.80 -56.37 -9.36
N LEU A 229 -47.09 -56.10 -9.55
CA LEU A 229 -48.15 -56.33 -8.57
C LEU A 229 -49.49 -56.65 -9.27
N VAL A 230 -50.33 -57.48 -8.65
CA VAL A 230 -51.73 -57.70 -9.04
C VAL A 230 -52.63 -57.33 -7.86
N LEU A 231 -53.62 -56.49 -8.09
CA LEU A 231 -54.54 -55.98 -7.07
C LEU A 231 -55.98 -56.23 -7.49
N ASN A 232 -56.75 -57.00 -6.71
CA ASN A 232 -58.19 -57.09 -6.93
C ASN A 232 -58.88 -55.75 -6.59
N GLY A 233 -60.11 -55.59 -7.06
CA GLY A 233 -60.91 -54.39 -6.77
C GLY A 233 -61.04 -54.16 -5.26
N GLY A 234 -60.81 -52.92 -4.82
CA GLY A 234 -60.86 -52.49 -3.42
C GLY A 234 -59.65 -52.90 -2.58
N GLN A 235 -58.65 -53.59 -3.14
CA GLN A 235 -57.48 -54.04 -2.37
C GLN A 235 -56.39 -52.98 -2.27
N CYS A 236 -55.77 -52.90 -1.09
CA CYS A 236 -54.51 -52.21 -0.87
C CYS A 236 -53.42 -53.22 -0.51
N TYR A 237 -52.22 -52.99 -1.03
CA TYR A 237 -51.03 -53.77 -0.75
C TYR A 237 -49.89 -52.85 -0.33
N ASP A 238 -49.28 -53.20 0.78
CA ASP A 238 -48.16 -52.49 1.34
C ASP A 238 -46.89 -53.28 1.09
N THR A 239 -45.86 -52.61 0.57
CA THR A 239 -44.57 -53.24 0.34
C THR A 239 -43.43 -52.28 0.57
N ASN A 240 -42.28 -52.85 0.91
CA ASN A 240 -41.02 -52.13 0.90
C ASN A 240 -40.48 -52.11 -0.53
N VAL A 241 -40.24 -50.93 -1.06
CA VAL A 241 -39.44 -50.75 -2.27
C VAL A 241 -38.01 -50.46 -1.85
N GLY A 242 -37.07 -51.27 -2.34
CA GLY A 242 -35.65 -51.11 -2.03
C GLY A 242 -35.10 -49.81 -2.64
N VAL A 243 -34.61 -48.92 -1.78
CA VAL A 243 -33.97 -47.65 -2.14
C VAL A 243 -32.60 -47.56 -1.46
N PRO A 244 -31.53 -48.02 -2.12
CA PRO A 244 -30.18 -47.93 -1.57
C PRO A 244 -29.83 -46.51 -1.15
N GLY A 245 -29.28 -46.34 0.05
CA GLY A 245 -28.94 -45.04 0.62
C GLY A 245 -30.03 -44.36 1.45
N ALA A 246 -31.29 -44.83 1.36
CA ALA A 246 -32.38 -44.30 2.17
C ALA A 246 -32.14 -44.61 3.66
N GLN A 247 -32.37 -43.63 4.53
CA GLN A 247 -32.28 -43.73 6.00
C GLN A 247 -33.63 -43.43 6.66
N ILE A 248 -33.80 -43.94 7.88
CA ILE A 248 -35.05 -43.72 8.63
C ILE A 248 -35.29 -42.22 8.79
N GLY A 249 -36.50 -41.76 8.43
CA GLY A 249 -36.89 -40.36 8.52
C GLY A 249 -36.68 -39.54 7.23
N ASP A 250 -36.01 -40.09 6.22
CA ASP A 250 -35.88 -39.42 4.92
C ASP A 250 -37.27 -39.17 4.30
N ILE A 251 -37.40 -38.07 3.55
CA ILE A 251 -38.59 -37.77 2.74
C ILE A 251 -38.49 -38.55 1.42
N ALA A 252 -39.51 -39.32 1.06
CA ALA A 252 -39.54 -40.09 -0.19
C ALA A 252 -40.41 -39.40 -1.25
N VAL A 253 -39.85 -39.22 -2.44
CA VAL A 253 -40.55 -38.81 -3.65
C VAL A 253 -40.62 -40.03 -4.57
N PHE A 254 -41.83 -40.41 -4.97
CA PHE A 254 -42.08 -41.52 -5.88
C PHE A 254 -42.60 -40.96 -7.20
N ASN A 255 -42.05 -41.43 -8.30
CA ASN A 255 -42.57 -41.15 -9.62
C ASN A 255 -42.54 -42.41 -10.50
N MET A 256 -43.50 -42.51 -11.40
CA MET A 256 -43.48 -43.55 -12.43
C MET A 256 -42.65 -43.08 -13.62
N GLN A 257 -41.90 -44.00 -14.24
CA GLN A 257 -41.14 -43.66 -15.44
C GLN A 257 -42.10 -43.32 -16.59
N ALA A 258 -41.65 -42.52 -17.55
CA ALA A 258 -42.51 -42.02 -18.63
C ALA A 258 -43.18 -43.12 -19.46
N SER A 259 -42.59 -44.32 -19.53
CA SER A 259 -43.14 -45.48 -20.25
C SER A 259 -44.01 -46.39 -19.38
N ALA A 260 -44.17 -46.08 -18.10
CA ALA A 260 -44.88 -46.93 -17.17
C ALA A 260 -46.40 -46.86 -17.37
N VAL A 261 -47.05 -48.01 -17.50
CA VAL A 261 -48.50 -48.11 -17.64
C VAL A 261 -49.11 -48.54 -16.32
N VAL A 262 -49.83 -47.63 -15.68
CA VAL A 262 -50.60 -47.94 -14.48
C VAL A 262 -52.07 -48.08 -14.85
N GLY A 263 -52.70 -49.14 -14.36
CA GLY A 263 -54.14 -49.33 -14.48
C GLY A 263 -54.93 -48.11 -13.98
N THR A 264 -56.13 -47.91 -14.53
CA THR A 264 -57.04 -46.89 -14.01
C THR A 264 -57.44 -47.23 -12.58
N ASN A 265 -57.72 -46.21 -11.76
CA ASN A 265 -58.10 -46.36 -10.35
C ASN A 265 -57.01 -46.98 -9.46
N ILE A 266 -55.74 -46.86 -9.83
CA ILE A 266 -54.62 -47.18 -8.94
C ILE A 266 -54.15 -45.90 -8.23
N LEU A 267 -54.07 -45.98 -6.90
CA LEU A 267 -53.41 -45.00 -6.05
C LEU A 267 -52.08 -45.57 -5.55
N ILE A 268 -51.02 -44.78 -5.67
CA ILE A 268 -49.69 -45.13 -5.15
C ILE A 268 -49.27 -44.04 -4.18
N TRP A 269 -48.86 -44.41 -2.98
CA TRP A 269 -48.41 -43.47 -1.97
C TRP A 269 -47.14 -43.99 -1.29
N PRO A 270 -45.98 -43.31 -1.44
CA PRO A 270 -44.86 -43.54 -0.53
C PRO A 270 -45.24 -43.05 0.87
N ILE A 271 -45.35 -43.96 1.83
CA ILE A 271 -45.85 -43.64 3.17
C ILE A 271 -44.73 -43.08 4.03
N LYS A 272 -43.59 -43.76 4.13
CA LYS A 272 -42.47 -43.39 5.00
C LYS A 272 -41.20 -44.20 4.69
N VAL A 273 -40.04 -43.66 5.09
CA VAL A 273 -38.80 -44.44 5.21
C VAL A 273 -38.68 -44.90 6.66
N SER A 274 -39.12 -46.14 6.92
CA SER A 274 -39.15 -46.73 8.28
C SER A 274 -38.10 -47.80 8.53
N SER A 275 -37.32 -48.15 7.50
CA SER A 275 -36.15 -49.01 7.58
C SER A 275 -35.11 -48.45 6.63
N ALA A 276 -33.83 -48.54 7.01
CA ALA A 276 -32.75 -48.22 6.10
C ALA A 276 -32.87 -49.05 4.80
N GLY A 277 -32.56 -48.41 3.68
CA GLY A 277 -32.60 -49.02 2.35
C GLY A 277 -33.99 -49.28 1.79
N ASN A 278 -35.08 -48.87 2.44
CA ASN A 278 -36.44 -49.22 2.01
C ASN A 278 -37.44 -48.07 2.18
N VAL A 279 -38.21 -47.79 1.14
CA VAL A 279 -39.38 -46.90 1.19
C VAL A 279 -40.63 -47.76 1.30
N PHE A 280 -41.39 -47.57 2.38
CA PHE A 280 -42.67 -48.23 2.57
C PHE A 280 -43.70 -47.56 1.67
N THR A 281 -44.26 -48.31 0.72
CA THR A 281 -45.16 -47.79 -0.31
C THR A 281 -46.45 -48.60 -0.30
N ARG A 282 -47.58 -47.90 -0.38
CA ARG A 282 -48.91 -48.50 -0.50
C ARG A 282 -49.43 -48.34 -1.91
N PHE A 283 -49.94 -49.44 -2.45
CA PHE A 283 -50.61 -49.51 -3.74
C PHE A 283 -52.06 -49.90 -3.48
N CYS A 284 -53.01 -49.10 -3.91
CA CYS A 284 -54.44 -49.37 -3.73
C CYS A 284 -55.15 -49.36 -5.07
N ASN A 285 -55.89 -50.42 -5.36
CA ASN A 285 -56.89 -50.43 -6.42
C ASN A 285 -58.22 -49.97 -5.83
N VAL A 286 -58.61 -48.72 -6.12
CA VAL A 286 -59.89 -48.15 -5.66
C VAL A 286 -61.06 -48.45 -6.61
N GLY A 287 -60.80 -49.20 -7.67
CA GLY A 287 -61.83 -49.74 -8.56
C GLY A 287 -62.40 -51.07 -8.06
N ASN A 288 -63.20 -51.69 -8.90
CA ASN A 288 -63.93 -52.94 -8.65
C ASN A 288 -63.48 -54.10 -9.55
N THR A 289 -62.57 -53.86 -10.50
CA THR A 289 -61.95 -54.89 -11.36
C THR A 289 -60.50 -55.12 -10.96
N VAL A 290 -59.96 -56.30 -11.30
CA VAL A 290 -58.54 -56.61 -11.08
C VAL A 290 -57.67 -55.70 -11.95
N GLN A 291 -56.61 -55.14 -11.36
CA GLN A 291 -55.60 -54.33 -12.04
C GLN A 291 -54.23 -54.95 -11.83
N SER A 292 -53.39 -54.92 -12.86
CA SER A 292 -52.02 -55.42 -12.80
C SER A 292 -51.05 -54.31 -13.17
N ILE A 293 -50.02 -54.13 -12.36
CA ILE A 293 -48.85 -53.30 -12.67
C ILE A 293 -47.79 -54.30 -13.13
N ASN A 294 -47.50 -54.34 -14.43
CA ASN A 294 -46.70 -55.40 -15.03
C ASN A 294 -45.26 -54.96 -15.26
N ASN A 295 -44.43 -55.10 -14.22
CA ASN A 295 -43.00 -54.78 -14.30
C ASN A 295 -42.75 -53.33 -14.77
N GLU A 296 -43.48 -52.39 -14.18
CA GLU A 296 -43.48 -50.99 -14.59
C GLU A 296 -42.34 -50.23 -13.94
N GLY A 297 -41.67 -49.38 -14.72
CA GLY A 297 -40.53 -48.60 -14.27
C GLY A 297 -40.90 -47.53 -13.24
N VAL A 298 -40.13 -47.43 -12.17
CA VAL A 298 -40.28 -46.43 -11.11
C VAL A 298 -38.97 -45.70 -10.84
N ILE A 299 -39.10 -44.48 -10.35
CA ILE A 299 -38.02 -43.69 -9.77
C ILE A 299 -38.45 -43.32 -8.37
N ILE A 300 -37.63 -43.68 -7.39
CA ILE A 300 -37.82 -43.25 -6.01
C ILE A 300 -36.56 -42.54 -5.55
N GLU A 301 -36.74 -41.32 -5.07
CA GLU A 301 -35.69 -40.51 -4.48
C GLU A 301 -36.03 -40.24 -3.03
N THR A 302 -35.03 -40.30 -2.17
CA THR A 302 -35.17 -39.96 -0.75
C THR A 302 -34.24 -38.80 -0.42
N PHE A 303 -34.67 -37.93 0.49
CA PHE A 303 -33.95 -36.72 0.88
C PHE A 303 -33.84 -36.66 2.40
N ARG A 304 -32.64 -36.38 2.91
CA ARG A 304 -32.35 -36.24 4.34
C ARG A 304 -32.20 -34.80 4.77
#